data_AF-Q5BRT2-F1
#
_entry.id   AF-Q5BRT2-F1
#
_cell.length_a   1.000
_cell.length_b   1.000
_cell.length_c   1.000
_cell.angle_alpha   90.00
_cell.angle_beta   90.00
_cell.angle_gamma   90.00
#
_symmetry.space_group_name_H-M   'P 1'
#
loop_
_entity.id
_entity.type
_entity.pdbx_description
1 polymer ?
#
loop_
_entity_poly.entity_id
_entity_poly.type
_entity_poly.pdbx_seq_one_letter_code
_entity_poly.pdbx_strand_id
1 'polypeptide(L)'
;YLPPVTHWHPNLTIHLVDDHSPWVKGSVPIPLHQFIEFYSPTNEYYPVVYLNDYWNLNEDYKPVNESTPVLPVHITLAPLSLFKWQLYAAQTAKKTWFNQIMSTSVLPSENENDEEQDTIKKALIETNPWLLAVTVVVSIVHSIFELLAFKNDIQFWKTRESLEGLSVRSVFFNVFQSF
;
A
#
# COMPACT_ATOMS: atom_id res chain seq x y z
N TYR A 1 -16.72 -11.98 24.75
CA TYR A 1 -16.68 -11.28 23.47
C TYR A 1 -17.73 -10.20 23.48
N LEU A 2 -17.33 -8.95 23.22
CA LEU A 2 -18.29 -7.87 23.00
C LEU A 2 -18.92 -8.05 21.60
N PRO A 3 -20.20 -7.69 21.42
CA PRO A 3 -20.82 -7.72 20.10
C PRO A 3 -20.11 -6.75 19.15
N PRO A 4 -20.07 -7.04 17.84
CA PRO A 4 -19.50 -6.13 16.85
C PRO A 4 -20.27 -4.80 16.86
N VAL A 5 -19.53 -3.69 16.83
CA VAL A 5 -20.10 -2.32 16.84
C VAL A 5 -19.87 -1.70 15.46
N THR A 6 -20.93 -1.14 14.87
CA THR A 6 -20.85 -0.40 13.60
C THR A 6 -20.16 0.93 13.83
N HIS A 7 -19.32 1.37 12.89
CA HIS A 7 -18.65 2.67 12.96
C HIS A 7 -19.05 3.57 11.78
N TRP A 8 -18.97 4.88 12.00
CA TRP A 8 -19.35 5.92 11.05
C TRP A 8 -18.19 6.89 10.81
N HIS A 9 -17.92 7.19 9.54
CA HIS A 9 -16.97 8.22 9.14
C HIS A 9 -17.73 9.44 8.59
N PRO A 10 -17.57 10.63 9.18
CA PRO A 10 -18.37 11.80 8.81
C PRO A 10 -17.93 12.45 7.49
N ASN A 11 -16.74 12.13 6.95
CA ASN A 11 -16.24 12.76 5.72
C ASN A 11 -16.33 11.79 4.54
N LEU A 12 -16.91 12.26 3.43
CA LEU A 12 -16.97 11.54 2.16
C LEU A 12 -16.37 12.43 1.07
N THR A 13 -15.24 12.00 0.50
CA THR A 13 -14.62 12.72 -0.62
C THR A 13 -14.97 12.03 -1.92
N ILE A 14 -15.59 12.78 -2.83
CA ILE A 14 -15.97 12.31 -4.15
C ILE A 14 -15.07 13.01 -5.16
N HIS A 15 -14.33 12.21 -5.91
CA HIS A 15 -13.42 12.70 -6.92
C HIS A 15 -13.97 12.53 -8.33
N LEU A 16 -13.95 13.62 -9.09
CA LEU A 16 -14.07 13.53 -10.55
C LEU A 16 -12.67 13.34 -11.11
N VAL A 17 -12.42 12.20 -11.75
CA VAL A 17 -11.09 11.90 -12.28
C VAL A 17 -10.86 12.73 -13.55
N ASP A 18 -9.80 13.53 -13.53
CA ASP A 18 -9.33 14.27 -14.68
C ASP A 18 -8.43 13.35 -15.52
N ASP A 19 -9.05 12.78 -16.55
CA ASP A 19 -8.45 11.80 -17.45
C ASP A 19 -8.69 12.17 -18.90
N HIS A 20 -7.62 12.12 -19.68
CA HIS A 20 -7.59 12.37 -21.11
C HIS A 20 -7.07 11.16 -21.90
N SER A 21 -6.95 10.00 -21.26
CA SER A 21 -6.43 8.79 -21.86
C SER A 21 -7.48 8.17 -22.79
N PRO A 22 -7.13 7.76 -24.01
CA PRO A 22 -8.06 7.11 -24.92
C PRO A 22 -8.23 5.63 -24.53
N TRP A 23 -8.93 5.35 -23.44
CA TRP A 23 -9.16 3.98 -22.99
C TRP A 23 -9.97 3.20 -24.02
N VAL A 24 -9.52 1.98 -24.29
CA VAL A 24 -10.23 1.01 -25.12
C VAL A 24 -10.58 -0.19 -24.25
N LYS A 25 -11.74 -0.79 -24.51
CA LYS A 25 -12.16 -2.01 -23.80
C LYS A 25 -11.09 -3.09 -23.93
N GLY A 26 -10.61 -3.60 -22.80
CA GLY A 26 -9.55 -4.62 -22.72
C GLY A 26 -8.12 -4.09 -22.66
N SER A 27 -7.87 -2.80 -22.90
CA SER A 27 -6.55 -2.16 -22.71
C SER A 27 -6.42 -1.43 -21.37
N VAL A 28 -7.50 -1.37 -20.58
CA VAL A 28 -7.52 -0.73 -19.28
C VAL A 28 -6.71 -1.57 -18.27
N PRO A 29 -5.78 -0.97 -17.50
CA PRO A 29 -5.09 -1.65 -16.42
C PRO A 29 -6.07 -2.30 -15.44
N ILE A 30 -5.75 -3.52 -14.99
CA ILE A 30 -6.62 -4.31 -14.10
C ILE A 30 -7.14 -3.51 -12.88
N PRO A 31 -6.31 -2.72 -12.16
CA PRO A 31 -6.79 -1.97 -11.00
C PRO A 31 -7.86 -0.92 -11.32
N LEU A 32 -7.89 -0.42 -12.56
CA LEU A 32 -8.81 0.62 -13.02
C LEU A 32 -10.09 0.05 -13.64
N HIS A 33 -10.05 -1.21 -14.09
CA HIS A 33 -11.11 -1.82 -14.89
C HIS A 33 -12.49 -1.77 -14.21
N GLN A 34 -12.54 -1.91 -12.89
CA GLN A 34 -13.79 -1.88 -12.12
C GLN A 34 -14.46 -0.50 -12.04
N PHE A 35 -13.73 0.57 -12.38
CA PHE A 35 -14.19 1.95 -12.27
C PHE A 35 -14.52 2.59 -13.63
N ILE A 36 -14.13 1.93 -14.73
CA ILE A 36 -14.36 2.43 -16.08
C ILE A 36 -15.49 1.65 -16.73
N GLU A 37 -16.59 2.34 -17.01
CA GLU A 37 -17.71 1.78 -17.76
C GLU A 37 -17.70 2.30 -19.20
N PHE A 38 -17.83 1.38 -20.15
CA PHE A 38 -17.84 1.68 -21.58
C PHE A 38 -19.27 1.72 -22.13
N TYR A 39 -19.59 2.78 -22.87
CA TYR A 39 -20.83 2.89 -23.63
C TYR A 39 -20.77 2.02 -24.89
N SER A 40 -21.59 0.96 -24.92
CA SER A 40 -21.53 -0.07 -25.96
C SER A 40 -21.71 0.42 -27.40
N PRO A 41 -22.51 1.47 -27.72
CA PRO A 41 -22.70 1.93 -29.10
C PRO A 41 -21.50 2.66 -29.72
N THR A 42 -20.76 3.47 -28.95
CA THR A 42 -19.64 4.27 -29.47
C THR A 42 -18.26 3.77 -28.99
N ASN A 43 -18.23 2.81 -28.05
CA ASN A 43 -17.03 2.38 -27.33
C ASN A 43 -16.29 3.50 -26.57
N GLU A 44 -16.97 4.62 -26.31
CA GLU A 44 -16.47 5.69 -25.44
C GLU A 44 -16.73 5.31 -23.98
N TYR A 45 -15.92 5.84 -23.05
CA TYR A 45 -16.08 5.58 -21.62
C TYR A 45 -16.74 6.76 -20.90
N TYR A 46 -17.48 6.46 -19.84
CA TYR A 46 -18.09 7.49 -19.00
C TYR A 46 -17.05 8.18 -18.10
N PRO A 47 -17.26 9.47 -17.76
CA PRO A 47 -16.42 10.14 -16.77
C PRO A 47 -16.36 9.35 -15.47
N VAL A 48 -15.14 9.11 -14.97
CA VAL A 48 -14.94 8.29 -13.79
C VAL A 48 -15.20 9.12 -12.54
N VAL A 49 -16.12 8.65 -11.71
CA VAL A 49 -16.39 9.18 -10.37
C VAL A 49 -15.80 8.21 -9.36
N TYR A 50 -14.82 8.67 -8.60
CA TYR A 50 -14.10 7.87 -7.62
C TYR A 50 -14.47 8.29 -6.20
N LEU A 51 -15.07 7.38 -5.43
CA LEU A 51 -15.29 7.58 -4.00
C LEU A 51 -13.97 7.32 -3.27
N ASN A 52 -13.42 8.34 -2.64
CA ASN A 52 -12.12 8.25 -2.00
C ASN A 52 -12.26 8.00 -0.50
N ASP A 53 -11.88 6.79 -0.11
CA ASP A 53 -11.73 6.34 1.26
C ASP A 53 -10.25 6.10 1.64
N TYR A 54 -9.31 6.36 0.72
CA TYR A 54 -7.90 6.00 0.92
C TYR A 54 -7.27 6.72 2.13
N TRP A 55 -7.62 7.99 2.35
CA TRP A 55 -7.09 8.78 3.48
C TRP A 55 -7.98 8.75 4.73
N ASN A 56 -9.01 7.90 4.77
CA ASN A 56 -9.80 7.72 5.97
C ASN A 56 -9.00 6.83 6.92
N LEU A 57 -8.56 7.38 8.04
CA LEU A 57 -7.84 6.63 9.06
C LEU A 57 -8.83 5.85 9.94
N ASN A 58 -8.43 4.72 10.48
CA ASN A 58 -9.29 3.92 11.36
C ASN A 58 -9.70 4.69 12.62
N GLU A 59 -8.85 5.61 13.10
CA GLU A 59 -9.14 6.46 14.27
C GLU A 59 -10.25 7.49 14.04
N ASP A 60 -10.55 7.83 12.79
CA ASP A 60 -11.59 8.81 12.44
C ASP A 60 -13.01 8.21 12.49
N TYR A 61 -13.10 6.87 12.53
CA TYR A 61 -14.36 6.14 12.59
C TYR A 61 -14.94 6.15 14.01
N LYS A 62 -16.17 6.66 14.15
CA LYS A 62 -16.85 6.78 15.45
C LYS A 62 -17.89 5.68 15.63
N PRO A 63 -18.00 5.04 16.81
CA PRO A 63 -18.98 3.99 17.04
C PRO A 63 -20.41 4.55 16.96
N VAL A 64 -21.28 3.83 16.25
CA VAL A 64 -22.71 4.13 16.14
C VAL A 64 -23.42 3.48 17.32
N ASN A 65 -24.08 4.29 18.14
CA ASN A 65 -24.76 3.85 19.35
C ASN A 65 -26.09 4.59 19.55
N GLU A 66 -26.88 4.17 20.54
CA GLU A 66 -28.18 4.79 20.86
C GLU A 66 -28.07 6.27 21.25
N SER A 67 -26.89 6.73 21.70
CA SER A 67 -26.65 8.14 22.05
C SER A 67 -26.36 9.05 20.85
N THR A 68 -26.16 8.48 19.65
CA THR A 68 -25.85 9.23 18.42
C THR A 68 -26.91 9.01 17.33
N PRO A 69 -28.16 9.49 17.53
CA PRO A 69 -29.26 9.29 16.57
C PRO A 69 -29.08 10.07 15.26
N VAL A 70 -28.20 11.08 15.23
CA VAL A 70 -27.93 11.90 14.05
C VAL A 70 -26.46 11.77 13.68
N LEU A 71 -26.20 11.35 12.45
CA LEU A 71 -24.86 11.17 11.90
C LEU A 71 -24.61 12.25 10.83
N PRO A 72 -23.82 13.29 11.14
CA PRO A 72 -23.51 14.32 10.14
C PRO A 72 -22.59 13.75 9.06
N VAL A 73 -22.81 14.20 7.82
CA VAL A 73 -22.01 13.84 6.64
C VAL A 73 -21.50 15.11 5.97
N HIS A 74 -20.20 15.18 5.73
CA HIS A 74 -19.53 16.24 5.00
C HIS A 74 -19.07 15.68 3.67
N ILE A 75 -19.60 16.25 2.57
CA ILE A 75 -19.30 15.81 1.22
C ILE A 75 -18.35 16.81 0.58
N THR A 76 -17.17 16.33 0.18
CA THR A 76 -16.16 17.14 -0.52
C THR A 76 -16.09 16.70 -1.97
N LEU A 77 -16.27 17.64 -2.90
CA LEU A 77 -16.14 17.42 -4.33
C LEU A 77 -14.84 18.04 -4.83
N ALA A 78 -13.93 17.24 -5.38
CA ALA A 78 -12.64 17.72 -5.86
C ALA A 78 -12.15 16.94 -7.09
N PRO A 79 -11.44 17.56 -8.04
CA PRO A 79 -10.84 16.83 -9.14
C PRO A 79 -9.67 15.95 -8.65
N LEU A 80 -9.43 14.83 -9.33
CA LEU A 80 -8.34 13.91 -9.05
C LEU A 80 -7.54 13.62 -10.31
N SER A 81 -6.22 13.80 -10.27
CA SER A 81 -5.38 13.48 -11.42
C SER A 81 -5.26 11.97 -11.64
N LEU A 82 -5.10 11.58 -12.91
CA LEU A 82 -4.92 10.18 -13.32
C LEU A 82 -3.84 9.44 -12.51
N PHE A 83 -2.67 10.06 -12.29
CA PHE A 83 -1.57 9.42 -11.54
C PHE A 83 -1.95 9.11 -10.09
N LYS A 84 -2.61 10.06 -9.40
CA LYS A 84 -3.06 9.84 -8.01
C LYS A 84 -4.12 8.76 -7.95
N TRP A 85 -5.04 8.77 -8.91
CA TRP A 85 -6.07 7.74 -9.00
C TRP A 85 -5.48 6.35 -9.25
N GLN A 86 -4.51 6.22 -10.15
CA GLN A 86 -3.79 4.97 -10.39
C GLN A 86 -3.09 4.44 -9.14
N LEU A 87 -2.46 5.33 -8.37
CA LEU A 87 -1.84 4.96 -7.11
C LEU A 87 -2.89 4.42 -6.11
N TYR A 88 -4.01 5.12 -5.93
CA TYR A 88 -5.06 4.69 -5.01
C TYR A 88 -5.69 3.37 -5.44
N ALA A 89 -6.05 3.23 -6.73
CA ALA A 89 -6.62 2.01 -7.28
C ALA A 89 -5.66 0.81 -7.15
N ALA A 90 -4.35 1.01 -7.34
CA ALA A 90 -3.36 -0.04 -7.17
C ALA A 90 -3.24 -0.52 -5.71
N GLN A 91 -3.32 0.39 -4.74
CA GLN A 91 -3.31 0.04 -3.31
C GLN A 91 -4.58 -0.74 -2.92
N THR A 92 -5.75 -0.30 -3.39
CA THR A 92 -7.01 -1.02 -3.16
C THR A 92 -6.98 -2.41 -3.78
N ALA A 93 -6.50 -2.53 -5.03
CA ALA A 93 -6.35 -3.82 -5.69
C ALA A 93 -5.37 -4.76 -4.96
N LYS A 94 -4.27 -4.22 -4.42
CA LYS A 94 -3.33 -4.99 -3.58
C LYS A 94 -4.02 -5.54 -2.33
N LYS A 95 -4.81 -4.72 -1.63
CA LYS A 95 -5.61 -5.15 -0.47
C LYS A 95 -6.56 -6.28 -0.84
N THR A 96 -7.35 -6.12 -1.91
CA THR A 96 -8.29 -7.15 -2.36
C THR A 96 -7.58 -8.45 -2.75
N TRP A 97 -6.49 -8.37 -3.51
CA TRP A 97 -5.73 -9.54 -3.93
C TRP A 97 -5.10 -10.30 -2.75
N PHE A 98 -4.49 -9.57 -1.81
CA PHE A 98 -3.89 -10.16 -0.62
C PHE A 98 -4.96 -10.82 0.26
N ASN A 99 -6.10 -10.15 0.48
CA ASN A 99 -7.22 -10.72 1.22
C ASN A 99 -7.79 -11.96 0.53
N GLN A 100 -7.86 -11.99 -0.80
CA GLN A 100 -8.34 -13.16 -1.55
C GLN A 100 -7.38 -14.37 -1.43
N ILE A 101 -6.07 -14.14 -1.49
CA ILE A 101 -5.07 -15.21 -1.32
C ILE A 101 -5.09 -15.71 0.13
N MET A 102 -5.07 -14.81 1.10
CA MET A 102 -5.05 -15.15 2.52
C MET A 102 -6.37 -15.77 2.99
N SER A 103 -7.51 -15.43 2.38
CA SER A 103 -8.80 -16.10 2.61
C SER A 103 -8.80 -17.57 2.17
N THR A 104 -7.89 -17.98 1.29
CA THR A 104 -7.75 -19.38 0.86
C THR A 104 -6.89 -20.20 1.84
N SER A 105 -6.04 -19.53 2.63
CA SER A 105 -5.41 -20.11 3.82
C SER A 105 -6.34 -19.97 5.03
N VAL A 106 -6.45 -20.99 5.88
CA VAL A 106 -7.43 -21.07 6.98
C VAL A 106 -7.10 -20.12 8.17
N LEU A 107 -6.45 -18.99 7.93
CA LEU A 107 -6.04 -18.01 8.93
C LEU A 107 -6.77 -16.68 8.67
N PRO A 108 -7.62 -16.21 9.60
CA PRO A 108 -8.28 -14.92 9.49
C PRO A 108 -7.29 -13.82 9.85
N SER A 109 -6.54 -13.33 8.87
CA SER A 109 -5.61 -12.18 9.03
C SER A 109 -6.14 -10.91 8.36
N GLU A 110 -7.46 -10.69 8.40
CA GLU A 110 -8.09 -9.52 7.73
C GLU A 110 -7.63 -8.18 8.33
N ASN A 111 -7.18 -8.17 9.59
CA ASN A 111 -6.89 -6.93 10.33
C ASN A 111 -5.44 -6.45 10.23
N GLU A 112 -4.46 -7.35 10.08
CA GLU A 112 -3.03 -6.97 10.19
C GLU A 112 -2.60 -6.01 9.08
N ASN A 113 -3.04 -6.25 7.85
CA ASN A 113 -2.67 -5.42 6.70
C ASN A 113 -3.35 -4.04 6.74
N ASP A 114 -4.56 -3.95 7.28
CA ASP A 114 -5.27 -2.67 7.40
C ASP A 114 -4.63 -1.79 8.49
N GLU A 115 -4.24 -2.37 9.63
CA GLU A 115 -3.53 -1.66 10.70
C GLU A 115 -2.13 -1.18 10.26
N GLU A 116 -1.39 -1.99 9.50
CA GLU A 116 -0.08 -1.60 8.98
C GLU A 116 -0.20 -0.43 7.96
N GLN A 117 -1.18 -0.50 7.06
CA GLN A 117 -1.44 0.60 6.12
C GLN A 117 -1.85 1.88 6.84
N ASP A 118 -2.71 1.78 7.85
CA ASP A 118 -3.15 2.94 8.65
C ASP A 118 -1.96 3.60 9.37
N THR A 119 -1.07 2.79 9.94
CA THR A 119 0.16 3.26 10.60
C THR A 119 1.07 4.04 9.63
N ILE A 120 1.25 3.53 8.40
CA ILE A 120 2.04 4.23 7.38
C ILE A 120 1.37 5.56 6.97
N LYS A 121 0.05 5.55 6.75
CA LYS A 121 -0.70 6.78 6.40
C LYS A 121 -0.60 7.82 7.51
N LYS A 122 -0.74 7.39 8.76
CA LYS A 122 -0.59 8.24 9.93
C LYS A 122 0.81 8.83 10.01
N ALA A 123 1.85 8.02 9.85
CA ALA A 123 3.23 8.50 9.80
C ALA A 123 3.42 9.54 8.67
N LEU A 124 2.82 9.35 7.50
CA LEU A 124 2.92 10.31 6.38
C LEU A 124 2.20 11.64 6.66
N ILE A 125 1.06 11.62 7.33
CA ILE A 125 0.25 12.82 7.62
C ILE A 125 0.81 13.59 8.82
N GLU A 126 1.19 12.88 9.89
CA GLU A 126 1.59 13.49 11.15
C GLU A 126 3.07 13.91 11.19
N THR A 127 3.93 13.25 10.41
CA THR A 127 5.37 13.55 10.42
C THR A 127 5.68 14.80 9.60
N ASN A 128 6.65 15.59 10.08
CA ASN A 128 7.16 16.72 9.33
C ASN A 128 7.73 16.25 7.97
N PRO A 129 7.28 16.81 6.83
CA PRO A 129 7.69 16.35 5.50
C PRO A 129 9.20 16.45 5.25
N TRP A 130 9.88 17.42 5.88
CA TRP A 130 11.33 17.54 5.77
C TRP A 130 12.06 16.39 6.49
N LEU A 131 11.61 16.05 7.70
CA LEU A 131 12.17 14.93 8.45
C LEU A 131 11.93 13.62 7.70
N LEU A 132 10.72 13.42 7.18
CA LEU A 132 10.38 12.23 6.40
C LEU A 132 11.25 12.09 5.14
N ALA A 133 11.47 13.19 4.42
CA ALA A 133 12.34 13.21 3.25
C ALA A 133 13.78 12.82 3.60
N VAL A 134 14.34 13.35 4.70
CA VAL A 134 15.68 12.99 5.17
C VAL A 134 15.75 11.51 5.53
N THR A 135 14.75 10.98 6.26
CA THR A 135 14.69 9.55 6.60
C THR A 135 14.70 8.68 5.35
N VAL A 136 13.89 9.00 4.34
CA VAL A 136 13.86 8.25 3.07
C VAL A 136 15.21 8.31 2.35
N VAL A 137 15.86 9.47 2.29
CA VAL A 137 17.18 9.62 1.66
C VAL A 137 18.23 8.79 2.39
N VAL A 138 18.28 8.87 3.73
CA VAL A 138 19.21 8.09 4.54
C VAL A 138 18.97 6.59 4.37
N SER A 139 17.71 6.14 4.36
CA SER A 139 17.35 4.74 4.10
C SER A 139 17.81 4.26 2.73
N ILE A 140 17.60 5.05 1.67
CA ILE A 140 18.06 4.70 0.31
C ILE A 140 19.59 4.56 0.28
N VAL A 141 20.32 5.51 0.86
CA VAL A 141 21.79 5.47 0.92
C VAL A 141 22.26 4.25 1.71
N HIS A 142 21.62 3.95 2.84
CA HIS A 142 21.91 2.77 3.65
C HIS A 142 21.69 1.48 2.83
N SER A 143 20.54 1.33 2.18
CA SER A 143 20.26 0.17 1.31
C SER A 143 21.26 0.04 0.17
N ILE A 144 21.72 1.15 -0.42
CA ILE A 144 22.77 1.10 -1.45
C ILE A 144 24.09 0.56 -0.87
N PHE A 145 24.51 1.02 0.32
CA PHE A 145 25.73 0.52 0.95
C PHE A 145 25.63 -0.96 1.31
N GLU A 146 24.48 -1.40 1.82
CA GLU A 146 24.22 -2.82 2.09
C GLU A 146 24.25 -3.66 0.81
N LEU A 147 23.64 -3.20 -0.28
CA LEU A 147 23.70 -3.88 -1.57
C LEU A 147 25.12 -3.95 -2.13
N LEU A 148 25.92 -2.89 -1.97
CA LEU A 148 27.32 -2.87 -2.40
C LEU A 148 28.19 -3.81 -1.54
N ALA A 149 27.96 -3.84 -0.22
CA ALA A 149 28.62 -4.77 0.68
C ALA A 149 28.27 -6.22 0.32
N PHE A 150 26.99 -6.53 0.13
CA PHE A 150 26.51 -7.83 -0.30
C PHE A 150 27.10 -8.25 -1.66
N LYS A 151 27.18 -7.32 -2.62
CA LYS A 151 27.83 -7.56 -3.91
C LYS A 151 29.32 -7.86 -3.76
N ASN A 152 30.02 -7.16 -2.86
CA ASN A 152 31.43 -7.40 -2.57
C ASN A 152 31.63 -8.79 -1.94
N ASP A 153 30.80 -9.15 -0.97
CA ASP A 153 30.85 -10.45 -0.31
C ASP A 153 30.60 -11.60 -1.31
N ILE A 154 29.57 -11.50 -2.17
CA ILE A 154 29.34 -12.49 -3.24
C ILE A 154 30.56 -12.59 -4.16
N GLN A 155 31.14 -11.45 -4.55
CA GLN A 155 32.32 -11.43 -5.41
C GLN A 155 33.53 -12.09 -4.72
N PHE A 156 33.71 -11.88 -3.41
CA PHE A 156 34.75 -12.52 -2.61
C PHE A 156 34.60 -14.05 -2.59
N TRP A 157 33.39 -14.56 -2.37
CA TRP A 157 33.13 -16.01 -2.36
C TRP A 157 33.19 -16.64 -3.75
N LYS A 158 32.75 -15.93 -4.80
CA LYS A 158 32.76 -16.41 -6.18
C LYS A 158 34.17 -16.51 -6.79
N THR A 159 35.13 -15.73 -6.29
CA THR A 159 36.50 -15.67 -6.86
C THR A 159 37.47 -16.66 -6.19
N ARG A 160 37.05 -17.41 -5.16
CA ARG A 160 37.89 -18.45 -4.53
C ARG A 160 37.73 -19.81 -5.22
N GLU A 161 38.74 -20.24 -5.97
CA GLU A 161 38.81 -21.60 -6.57
C GLU A 161 39.47 -22.66 -5.65
N SER A 162 40.13 -22.24 -4.55
CA SER A 162 40.78 -23.16 -3.60
C SER A 162 40.52 -22.74 -2.15
N LEU A 163 40.15 -23.71 -1.31
CA LEU A 163 39.97 -23.57 0.13
C LEU A 163 41.28 -23.79 0.93
N GLU A 164 42.46 -23.74 0.29
CA GLU A 164 43.72 -23.78 1.04
C GLU A 164 43.88 -22.50 1.87
N GLY A 165 43.85 -22.66 3.19
CA GLY A 165 44.09 -21.58 4.16
C GLY A 165 42.90 -21.19 5.04
N LEU A 166 41.72 -21.79 4.89
CA LEU A 166 40.61 -21.62 5.84
C LEU A 166 40.61 -22.75 6.88
N SER A 167 40.88 -22.41 8.15
CA SER A 167 40.63 -23.32 9.27
C SER A 167 39.13 -23.55 9.38
N VAL A 168 38.69 -24.80 9.25
CA VAL A 168 37.29 -25.22 9.35
C VAL A 168 36.64 -24.72 10.66
N ARG A 169 37.44 -24.61 11.74
CA ARG A 169 37.00 -24.04 13.04
C ARG A 169 36.56 -22.58 12.96
N SER A 170 37.20 -21.75 12.14
CA SER A 170 36.86 -20.33 12.03
C SER A 170 35.58 -20.11 11.19
N VAL A 171 35.32 -21.01 10.23
CA VAL A 171 34.10 -20.98 9.43
C VAL A 171 32.88 -21.33 10.28
N PHE A 172 32.97 -22.37 11.13
CA PHE A 172 31.91 -22.69 12.08
C PHE A 172 31.65 -21.55 13.08
N PHE A 173 32.68 -20.91 13.62
CA PHE A 173 32.52 -19.81 14.57
C PHE A 173 31.81 -18.58 13.96
N ASN A 174 32.11 -18.23 12.71
CA ASN A 174 31.44 -17.12 12.01
C ASN A 174 29.97 -17.43 11.68
N VAL A 175 29.64 -18.68 11.35
CA VAL A 175 28.26 -19.09 11.07
C VAL A 175 27.39 -19.03 12.34
N PHE A 176 27.94 -19.41 13.51
CA PHE A 176 27.22 -19.28 14.78
C PHE A 176 27.12 -17.85 15.31
N GLN A 177 28.00 -16.94 14.87
CA GLN A 177 27.95 -15.52 15.24
C GLN A 177 27.03 -14.71 14.31
N SER A 178 26.65 -15.26 13.15
CA SER A 178 25.78 -14.59 12.17
C SER A 178 24.31 -15.02 12.27
N PHE A 179 23.96 -15.84 13.28
CA PHE A 179 22.60 -16.14 13.70
C PHE A 179 22.22 -15.30 14.91
#